data_AF-A0A1E7PW89-F1
#
_entry.id   AF-A0A1E7PW89-F1
#
_cell.length_a   1.000
_cell.length_b   1.000
_cell.length_c   1.000
_cell.angle_alpha   90.00
_cell.angle_beta   90.00
_cell.angle_gamma   90.00
#
_symmetry.space_group_name_H-M   'P 1'
#
loop_
_entity.id
_entity.type
_entity.pdbx_description
1 polymer ?
#
loop_
_entity_poly.entity_id
_entity_poly.type
_entity_poly.pdbx_seq_one_letter_code
_entity_poly.pdbx_strand_id
1 'polypeptide(L)'
;MTLPNEHALSLGALMCEVTRETLWQPAADWIHRRAANSRLRCRVGSGQATYHRFDPRNHEHLITYGVRMIADKSCATTAVRWLSSREIRQRGYFDGELSWRNLLAHTCCHEFAHLLQQVAGQRLRGSVHNRYFYQILDELHASGAAAAVRARLTRRAADTGVALTDTVFQPVVREAPAVHWQVGDPVTFGQPPRLHRGHIIRVNRKTCTVAGTGAGQGVRYRVPFALLRTCASRRSSGTPDH
;
A
#
# COMPACT_ATOMS: atom_id res chain seq x y z
N MET A 1 -12.75 -0.34 -18.77
CA MET A 1 -11.79 -0.88 -19.74
C MET A 1 -10.57 -1.39 -18.99
N THR A 2 -10.05 -2.55 -19.37
CA THR A 2 -8.85 -3.13 -18.78
C THR A 2 -7.65 -2.64 -19.58
N LEU A 3 -6.63 -2.09 -18.90
CA LEU A 3 -5.40 -1.64 -19.56
C LEU A 3 -4.72 -2.84 -20.27
N PRO A 4 -4.36 -2.73 -21.56
CA PRO A 4 -3.59 -3.76 -22.26
C PRO A 4 -2.29 -4.09 -21.53
N ASN A 5 -1.93 -5.37 -21.47
CA ASN A 5 -0.76 -5.82 -20.72
C ASN A 5 0.55 -5.22 -21.26
N GLU A 6 0.65 -5.01 -22.57
CA GLU A 6 1.78 -4.34 -23.22
C GLU A 6 1.96 -2.89 -22.75
N HIS A 7 0.85 -2.14 -22.60
CA HIS A 7 0.89 -0.78 -22.07
C HIS A 7 1.34 -0.76 -20.62
N ALA A 8 0.86 -1.72 -19.82
CA ALA A 8 1.26 -1.83 -18.42
C ALA A 8 2.76 -2.21 -18.26
N LEU A 9 3.29 -3.06 -19.15
CA LEU A 9 4.72 -3.38 -19.22
C LEU A 9 5.56 -2.16 -19.61
N SER A 10 5.16 -1.46 -20.69
CA SER A 10 5.82 -0.24 -21.17
C SER A 10 5.84 0.85 -20.10
N LEU A 11 4.72 1.09 -19.43
CA LEU A 11 4.64 2.01 -18.30
C LEU A 11 5.52 1.58 -17.13
N GLY A 12 5.61 0.28 -16.83
CA GLY A 12 6.52 -0.22 -15.79
C GLY A 12 7.98 0.07 -16.11
N ALA A 13 8.40 -0.11 -17.36
CA ALA A 13 9.74 0.22 -17.82
C ALA A 13 9.99 1.72 -17.72
N LEU A 14 9.00 2.53 -18.10
CA LEU A 14 9.07 3.98 -17.99
C LEU A 14 9.18 4.44 -16.53
N MET A 15 8.43 3.84 -15.60
CA MET A 15 8.56 4.11 -14.16
C MET A 15 9.97 3.79 -13.65
N CYS A 16 10.58 2.70 -14.12
CA CYS A 16 11.97 2.36 -13.80
C CYS A 16 12.94 3.45 -14.26
N GLU A 17 12.78 3.95 -15.48
CA GLU A 17 13.64 4.98 -16.05
C GLU A 17 13.45 6.33 -15.38
N VAL A 18 12.20 6.79 -15.23
CA VAL A 18 11.91 8.08 -14.59
C VAL A 18 12.41 8.11 -13.15
N THR A 19 12.29 7.00 -12.41
CA THR A 19 12.86 6.88 -11.05
C THR A 19 14.37 7.07 -11.06
N ARG A 20 15.07 6.41 -12.00
CA ARG A 20 16.53 6.56 -12.14
C ARG A 20 16.91 8.00 -12.48
N GLU A 21 16.27 8.57 -13.49
CA GLU A 21 16.66 9.87 -14.04
C GLU A 21 16.26 11.06 -13.17
N THR A 22 15.10 10.98 -12.51
CA THR A 22 14.48 12.14 -11.84
C THR A 22 14.64 12.12 -10.33
N LEU A 23 14.84 10.93 -9.74
CA LEU A 23 14.97 10.78 -8.29
C LEU A 23 16.38 10.34 -7.90
N TRP A 24 16.89 9.28 -8.51
CA TRP A 24 18.20 8.74 -8.15
C TRP A 24 19.36 9.65 -8.56
N GLN A 25 19.45 10.05 -9.83
CA GLN A 25 20.59 10.85 -10.31
C GLN A 25 20.76 12.15 -9.50
N PRO A 26 19.71 12.94 -9.23
CA PRO A 26 19.86 14.15 -8.41
C PRO A 26 20.24 13.87 -6.94
N ALA A 27 19.87 12.70 -6.41
CA ALA A 27 20.17 12.31 -5.03
C ALA A 27 21.50 11.54 -4.88
N ALA A 28 22.17 11.18 -5.97
CA ALA A 28 23.30 10.26 -5.98
C ALA A 28 24.41 10.71 -5.02
N ASP A 29 24.84 11.97 -5.09
CA ASP A 29 25.89 12.50 -4.22
C ASP A 29 25.51 12.41 -2.73
N TRP A 30 24.26 12.73 -2.38
CA TRP A 30 23.79 12.64 -1.00
C TRP A 30 23.78 11.20 -0.50
N ILE A 31 23.40 10.26 -1.39
CA ILE A 31 23.37 8.82 -1.11
C ILE A 31 24.80 8.30 -0.94
N HIS A 32 25.71 8.59 -1.87
CA HIS A 32 27.08 8.09 -1.86
C HIS A 32 27.91 8.65 -0.71
N ARG A 33 27.63 9.87 -0.23
CA ARG A 33 28.23 10.37 1.03
C ARG A 33 27.87 9.54 2.26
N ARG A 34 26.74 8.83 2.25
CA ARG A 34 26.26 7.98 3.37
C ARG A 34 26.50 6.49 3.13
N ALA A 35 26.46 6.08 1.87
CA ALA A 35 26.60 4.71 1.42
C ALA A 35 27.31 4.70 0.06
N ALA A 36 28.65 4.81 0.08
CA ALA A 36 29.49 5.05 -1.10
C ALA A 36 29.28 4.08 -2.26
N ASN A 37 28.99 2.81 -1.96
CA ASN A 37 28.82 1.76 -2.97
C ASN A 37 27.36 1.49 -3.34
N SER A 38 26.41 2.32 -2.89
CA SER A 38 24.99 2.11 -3.18
C SER A 38 24.70 2.19 -4.67
N ARG A 39 23.96 1.18 -5.16
CA ARG A 39 23.47 1.08 -6.54
C ARG A 39 21.96 1.01 -6.56
N LEU A 40 21.33 1.63 -7.56
CA LEU A 40 19.90 1.46 -7.82
C LEU A 40 19.68 0.55 -9.02
N ARG A 41 18.89 -0.50 -8.81
CA ARG A 41 18.29 -1.31 -9.87
C ARG A 41 16.77 -1.16 -9.82
N CYS A 42 16.17 -0.87 -10.96
CA CYS A 42 14.73 -0.90 -11.14
C CYS A 42 14.35 -2.02 -12.10
N ARG A 43 13.24 -2.71 -11.85
CA ARG A 43 12.72 -3.72 -12.77
C ARG A 43 11.19 -3.74 -12.79
N VAL A 44 10.65 -4.33 -13.85
CA VAL A 44 9.23 -4.62 -14.00
C VAL A 44 8.96 -6.03 -13.49
N GLY A 45 7.93 -6.20 -12.67
CA GLY A 45 7.45 -7.50 -12.18
C GLY A 45 6.01 -7.75 -12.62
N SER A 46 5.60 -9.01 -12.74
CA SER A 46 4.25 -9.37 -13.20
C SER A 46 3.13 -9.17 -12.15
N GLY A 47 3.48 -8.97 -10.89
CA GLY A 47 2.53 -8.98 -9.75
C GLY A 47 1.87 -7.63 -9.44
N GLN A 48 1.04 -7.65 -8.39
CA GLN A 48 0.49 -6.45 -7.74
C GLN A 48 1.48 -5.86 -6.71
N ALA A 49 2.52 -6.61 -6.33
CA ALA A 49 3.52 -6.11 -5.40
C ALA A 49 4.41 -5.07 -6.09
N THR A 50 4.49 -3.89 -5.49
CA THR A 50 5.50 -2.87 -5.78
C THR A 50 6.22 -2.61 -4.46
N TYR A 51 7.55 -2.72 -4.47
CA TYR A 51 8.33 -2.62 -3.25
C TYR A 51 9.81 -2.32 -3.51
N HIS A 52 10.42 -1.64 -2.56
CA HIS A 52 11.85 -1.51 -2.37
C HIS A 52 12.43 -2.61 -1.46
N ARG A 53 13.50 -3.27 -1.93
CA ARG A 53 14.36 -4.20 -1.18
C ARG A 53 15.81 -3.75 -1.25
N PHE A 54 16.55 -3.94 -0.17
CA PHE A 54 18.00 -3.73 -0.13
C PHE A 54 18.73 -5.07 -0.03
N ASP A 55 19.76 -5.26 -0.87
CA ASP A 55 20.72 -6.35 -0.78
C ASP A 55 22.04 -5.82 -0.18
N PRO A 56 22.34 -6.16 1.09
CA PRO A 56 23.54 -5.67 1.75
C PRO A 56 24.84 -6.25 1.19
N ARG A 57 24.80 -7.41 0.49
CA ARG A 57 26.01 -8.03 -0.05
C ARG A 57 26.56 -7.27 -1.25
N ASN A 58 25.64 -6.76 -2.08
CA ASN A 58 25.97 -6.04 -3.32
C ASN A 58 25.76 -4.53 -3.19
N HIS A 59 25.36 -4.04 -2.01
CA HIS A 59 24.91 -2.66 -1.78
C HIS A 59 23.85 -2.20 -2.80
N GLU A 60 22.96 -3.12 -3.21
CA GLU A 60 21.98 -2.87 -4.27
C GLU A 60 20.61 -2.57 -3.66
N HIS A 61 20.04 -1.43 -4.06
CA HIS A 61 18.64 -1.09 -3.86
C HIS A 61 17.84 -1.54 -5.07
N LEU A 62 16.92 -2.49 -4.87
CA LEU A 62 16.02 -2.99 -5.91
C LEU A 62 14.63 -2.42 -5.71
N ILE A 63 14.13 -1.68 -6.71
CA ILE A 63 12.73 -1.27 -6.80
C ILE A 63 12.05 -2.10 -7.89
N THR A 64 10.98 -2.82 -7.53
CA THR A 64 10.17 -3.57 -8.50
C THR A 64 8.84 -2.88 -8.70
N TYR A 65 8.50 -2.52 -9.94
CA TYR A 65 7.17 -2.00 -10.30
C TYR A 65 6.30 -3.10 -10.90
N GLY A 66 5.14 -3.34 -10.30
CA GLY A 66 4.23 -4.42 -10.69
C GLY A 66 3.30 -4.04 -11.85
N VAL A 67 3.24 -4.86 -12.90
CA VAL A 67 2.33 -4.67 -14.05
C VAL A 67 0.87 -4.70 -13.63
N ARG A 68 0.48 -5.65 -12.76
CA ARG A 68 -0.89 -5.70 -12.22
C ARG A 68 -1.19 -4.51 -11.30
N MET A 69 -0.18 -3.97 -10.60
CA MET A 69 -0.34 -2.74 -9.81
C MET A 69 -0.65 -1.54 -10.72
N ILE A 70 0.07 -1.40 -11.84
CA ILE A 70 -0.16 -0.33 -12.82
C ILE A 70 -1.57 -0.41 -13.39
N ALA A 71 -1.98 -1.62 -13.80
CA ALA A 71 -3.34 -1.87 -14.29
C ALA A 71 -4.40 -1.57 -13.22
N ASP A 72 -4.21 -2.03 -11.97
CA ASP A 72 -5.15 -1.77 -10.87
C ASP A 72 -5.30 -0.28 -10.55
N LYS A 73 -4.23 0.52 -10.73
CA LYS A 73 -4.27 1.97 -10.50
C LYS A 73 -4.91 2.76 -11.63
N SER A 74 -5.11 2.16 -12.81
CA SER A 74 -5.81 2.79 -13.94
C SER A 74 -7.33 2.85 -13.75
N CYS A 75 -7.89 2.00 -12.90
CA CYS A 75 -9.33 1.92 -12.66
C CYS A 75 -9.70 2.52 -11.30
N ALA A 76 -10.61 3.49 -11.29
CA ALA A 76 -11.01 4.21 -10.08
C ALA A 76 -11.46 3.28 -8.93
N THR A 77 -12.22 2.22 -9.23
CA THR A 77 -12.78 1.32 -8.21
C THR A 77 -11.72 0.47 -7.50
N THR A 78 -10.63 0.14 -8.17
CA THR A 78 -9.49 -0.60 -7.60
C THR A 78 -8.43 0.35 -7.05
N ALA A 79 -8.21 1.49 -7.71
CA ALA A 79 -7.24 2.52 -7.35
C ALA A 79 -7.42 3.01 -5.90
N VAL A 80 -8.66 3.20 -5.45
CA VAL A 80 -8.96 3.73 -4.10
C VAL A 80 -8.49 2.83 -2.95
N ARG A 81 -8.19 1.55 -3.22
CA ARG A 81 -7.77 0.57 -2.21
C ARG A 81 -6.29 0.71 -1.82
N TRP A 82 -5.49 1.30 -2.70
CA TRP A 82 -4.04 1.43 -2.53
C TRP A 82 -3.66 2.37 -1.40
N LEU A 83 -2.50 2.12 -0.78
CA LEU A 83 -1.92 3.02 0.22
C LEU A 83 -1.64 4.40 -0.38
N SER A 84 -1.07 4.45 -1.59
CA SER A 84 -0.81 5.69 -2.32
C SER A 84 -2.03 6.61 -2.44
N SER A 85 -3.23 6.04 -2.60
CA SER A 85 -4.47 6.82 -2.68
C SER A 85 -4.85 7.46 -1.35
N ARG A 86 -4.57 6.78 -0.23
CA ARG A 86 -4.75 7.36 1.11
C ARG A 86 -3.71 8.43 1.39
N GLU A 87 -2.46 8.17 1.02
CA GLU A 87 -1.36 9.11 1.22
C GLU A 87 -1.60 10.40 0.45
N ILE A 88 -1.93 10.32 -0.84
CA ILE A 88 -2.29 11.49 -1.67
C ILE A 88 -3.37 12.33 -1.00
N ARG A 89 -4.50 11.71 -0.61
CA ARG A 89 -5.62 12.44 0.00
C ARG A 89 -5.31 13.01 1.38
N GLN A 90 -4.69 12.23 2.26
CA GLN A 90 -4.49 12.62 3.66
C GLN A 90 -3.35 13.61 3.84
N ARG A 91 -2.36 13.58 2.95
CA ARG A 91 -1.19 14.47 3.01
C ARG A 91 -1.32 15.66 2.06
N GLY A 92 -2.35 15.71 1.23
CA GLY A 92 -2.54 16.76 0.24
C GLY A 92 -1.52 16.72 -0.90
N TYR A 93 -0.85 15.58 -1.14
CA TYR A 93 0.07 15.45 -2.26
C TYR A 93 -0.67 15.61 -3.59
N PHE A 94 -0.09 16.34 -4.55
CA PHE A 94 -0.79 16.68 -5.79
C PHE A 94 -2.19 17.24 -5.54
N ASP A 95 -2.32 18.15 -4.56
CA ASP A 95 -3.57 18.79 -4.17
C ASP A 95 -4.65 17.81 -3.65
N GLY A 96 -4.23 16.59 -3.26
CA GLY A 96 -5.13 15.53 -2.82
C GLY A 96 -5.87 14.84 -3.97
N GLU A 97 -5.54 15.16 -5.22
CA GLU A 97 -6.25 14.66 -6.40
C GLU A 97 -5.85 13.24 -6.77
N LEU A 98 -6.84 12.35 -6.82
CA LEU A 98 -6.66 10.99 -7.30
C LEU A 98 -6.88 10.91 -8.81
N SER A 99 -5.79 10.73 -9.54
CA SER A 99 -5.77 10.41 -10.97
C SER A 99 -4.78 9.28 -11.22
N TRP A 100 -4.88 8.59 -12.36
CA TRP A 100 -3.95 7.52 -12.70
C TRP A 100 -2.51 8.05 -12.79
N ARG A 101 -2.34 9.23 -13.41
CA ARG A 101 -1.09 9.98 -13.46
C ARG A 101 -0.50 10.24 -12.07
N ASN A 102 -1.27 10.85 -11.17
CA ASN A 102 -0.79 11.19 -9.81
C ASN A 102 -0.42 9.92 -9.03
N LEU A 103 -1.20 8.85 -9.20
CA LEU A 103 -0.95 7.59 -8.53
C LEU A 103 0.36 6.92 -8.96
N LEU A 104 0.67 6.87 -10.26
CA LEU A 104 1.93 6.30 -10.73
C LEU A 104 3.12 7.16 -10.29
N ALA A 105 3.02 8.48 -10.41
CA ALA A 105 4.08 9.40 -9.95
C ALA A 105 4.36 9.27 -8.45
N HIS A 106 3.30 9.23 -7.63
CA HIS A 106 3.42 9.04 -6.19
C HIS A 106 4.05 7.68 -5.86
N THR A 107 3.75 6.64 -6.64
CA THR A 107 4.35 5.30 -6.44
C THR A 107 5.87 5.34 -6.59
N CYS A 108 6.38 6.03 -7.62
CA CYS A 108 7.82 6.17 -7.78
C CYS A 108 8.46 6.87 -6.57
N CYS A 109 7.82 7.94 -6.09
CA CYS A 109 8.28 8.67 -4.91
C CYS A 109 8.23 7.81 -3.64
N HIS A 110 7.16 7.02 -3.45
CA HIS A 110 6.97 6.12 -2.32
C HIS A 110 8.10 5.08 -2.21
N GLU A 111 8.39 4.38 -3.31
CA GLU A 111 9.44 3.38 -3.31
C GLU A 111 10.83 3.99 -3.17
N PHE A 112 11.05 5.17 -3.76
CA PHE A 112 12.30 5.89 -3.60
C PHE A 112 12.50 6.44 -2.18
N ALA A 113 11.43 6.87 -1.51
CA ALA A 113 11.50 7.26 -0.10
C ALA A 113 11.92 6.09 0.79
N HIS A 114 11.51 4.86 0.49
CA HIS A 114 12.02 3.68 1.19
C HIS A 114 13.52 3.43 0.94
N LEU A 115 14.04 3.79 -0.23
CA LEU A 115 15.47 3.76 -0.51
C LEU A 115 16.21 4.78 0.35
N LEU A 116 15.78 6.04 0.33
CA LEU A 116 16.42 7.11 1.12
C LEU A 116 16.35 6.82 2.62
N GLN A 117 15.22 6.29 3.10
CA GLN A 117 15.03 5.84 4.48
C GLN A 117 16.02 4.72 4.84
N GLN A 118 16.25 3.77 3.92
CA GLN A 118 17.22 2.69 4.12
C GLN A 118 18.65 3.24 4.19
N VAL A 119 19.03 4.14 3.29
CA VAL A 119 20.35 4.80 3.27
C VAL A 119 20.60 5.59 4.55
N ALA A 120 19.56 6.24 5.10
CA ALA A 120 19.63 6.95 6.37
C ALA A 120 19.66 6.06 7.62
N GLY A 121 19.52 4.73 7.48
CA GLY A 121 19.41 3.80 8.61
C GLY A 121 18.10 3.92 9.39
N GLN A 122 17.10 4.61 8.85
CA GLN A 122 15.83 4.92 9.52
C GLN A 122 14.69 3.95 9.16
N ARG A 123 15.02 2.84 8.50
CA ARG A 123 14.06 1.76 8.19
C ARG A 123 14.05 0.74 9.33
N LEU A 124 13.09 0.89 10.24
CA LEU A 124 13.02 0.09 11.47
C LEU A 124 12.22 -1.20 11.26
N ARG A 125 12.61 -2.26 11.98
CA ARG A 125 11.90 -3.55 11.97
C ARG A 125 10.46 -3.36 12.45
N GLY A 126 9.49 -3.72 11.61
CA GLY A 126 8.06 -3.58 11.90
C GLY A 126 7.49 -2.17 11.73
N SER A 127 8.29 -1.18 11.32
CA SER A 127 7.85 0.20 11.13
C SER A 127 8.52 0.85 9.91
N VAL A 128 8.01 0.49 8.72
CA VAL A 128 8.54 0.98 7.43
C VAL A 128 7.96 2.32 7.00
N HIS A 129 6.74 2.66 7.43
CA HIS A 129 6.08 3.95 7.19
C HIS A 129 6.07 4.80 8.47
N ASN A 130 7.26 5.08 9.01
CA ASN A 130 7.43 5.87 10.22
C ASN A 130 7.51 7.38 9.94
N ARG A 131 7.70 8.20 10.98
CA ARG A 131 7.79 9.66 10.84
C ARG A 131 8.87 10.08 9.82
N TYR A 132 10.03 9.44 9.86
CA TYR A 132 11.15 9.77 8.97
C TYR A 132 10.85 9.43 7.51
N PHE A 133 10.20 8.30 7.25
CA PHE A 133 9.71 7.97 5.91
C PHE A 133 8.79 9.06 5.35
N TYR A 134 7.83 9.50 6.17
CA TYR A 134 6.90 10.53 5.75
C TYR A 134 7.57 11.89 5.57
N GLN A 135 8.54 12.25 6.39
CA GLN A 135 9.36 13.45 6.18
C GLN A 135 10.04 13.42 4.80
N ILE A 136 10.67 12.31 4.42
CA ILE A 136 11.28 12.17 3.09
C ILE A 136 10.23 12.36 1.99
N LEU A 137 9.05 11.75 2.13
CA LEU A 137 7.99 11.94 1.15
C LEU A 137 7.50 13.39 1.07
N ASP A 138 7.27 14.02 2.21
CA ASP A 138 6.87 15.42 2.29
C ASP A 138 7.93 16.30 1.56
N GLU A 139 9.23 16.05 1.78
CA GLU A 139 10.35 16.74 1.11
C GLU A 139 10.39 16.48 -0.40
N LEU A 140 10.15 15.25 -0.86
CA LEU A 140 10.08 14.93 -2.30
C LEU A 140 8.93 15.67 -3.01
N HIS A 141 7.82 15.91 -2.31
CA HIS A 141 6.72 16.72 -2.83
C HIS A 141 7.05 18.22 -2.78
N ALA A 142 7.52 18.72 -1.64
CA ALA A 142 7.80 20.15 -1.42
C ALA A 142 8.95 20.68 -2.32
N SER A 143 9.96 19.85 -2.60
CA SER A 143 11.08 20.21 -3.48
C SER A 143 10.73 20.21 -4.97
N GLY A 144 9.53 19.75 -5.35
CA GLY A 144 9.13 19.60 -6.75
C GLY A 144 9.63 18.32 -7.43
N ALA A 145 10.39 17.45 -6.75
CA ALA A 145 10.83 16.18 -7.32
C ALA A 145 9.64 15.28 -7.73
N ALA A 146 8.59 15.23 -6.92
CA ALA A 146 7.37 14.50 -7.26
C ALA A 146 6.64 15.09 -8.48
N ALA A 147 6.63 16.42 -8.62
CA ALA A 147 6.08 17.10 -9.78
C ALA A 147 6.91 16.83 -11.05
N ALA A 148 8.24 16.79 -10.94
CA ALA A 148 9.14 16.44 -12.03
C ALA A 148 8.92 14.99 -12.50
N VAL A 149 8.77 14.04 -11.57
CA VAL A 149 8.42 12.65 -11.87
C VAL A 149 7.08 12.59 -12.62
N ARG A 150 6.06 13.30 -12.11
CA ARG A 150 4.73 13.37 -12.74
C ARG A 150 4.81 13.89 -14.17
N ALA A 151 5.51 15.00 -14.39
CA ALA A 151 5.67 15.61 -15.70
C ALA A 151 6.41 14.70 -16.68
N ARG A 152 7.52 14.07 -16.25
CA ARG A 152 8.33 13.20 -17.10
C ARG A 152 7.59 11.90 -17.45
N LEU A 153 6.90 11.29 -16.49
CA LEU A 153 6.04 10.13 -16.76
C LEU A 153 4.96 10.46 -17.79
N THR A 154 4.27 11.59 -17.63
CA THR A 154 3.19 12.01 -18.52
C THR A 154 3.69 12.20 -19.96
N ARG A 155 4.77 12.96 -20.12
CA ARG A 155 5.37 13.23 -21.43
C ARG A 155 5.80 11.94 -22.12
N ARG A 156 6.60 11.12 -21.43
CA ARG A 156 7.18 9.91 -22.04
C ARG A 156 6.16 8.79 -22.24
N ALA A 157 5.07 8.76 -21.48
CA ALA A 157 3.98 7.83 -21.73
C ALA A 157 3.19 8.22 -23.00
N ALA A 158 3.01 9.52 -23.25
CA ALA A 158 2.41 9.99 -24.50
C ALA A 158 3.26 9.58 -25.72
N ASP A 159 4.60 9.66 -25.62
CA ASP A 159 5.53 9.21 -26.67
C ASP A 159 5.40 7.70 -26.98
N THR A 160 4.88 6.90 -26.04
CA THR A 160 4.63 5.46 -26.21
C THR A 160 3.16 5.13 -26.49
N GLY A 161 2.34 6.13 -26.81
CA GLY A 161 0.92 5.96 -27.15
C GLY A 161 0.00 5.75 -25.95
N VAL A 162 0.50 5.93 -24.72
CA VAL A 162 -0.29 5.75 -23.49
C VAL A 162 -0.54 7.10 -22.81
N ALA A 163 -1.74 7.65 -23.01
CA ALA A 163 -2.16 8.85 -22.30
C ALA A 163 -2.48 8.54 -20.83
N LEU A 164 -1.62 9.01 -19.91
CA LEU A 164 -1.89 8.94 -18.48
C LEU A 164 -2.99 9.94 -18.11
N THR A 165 -4.19 9.45 -17.87
CA THR A 165 -5.34 10.29 -17.56
C THR A 165 -5.12 11.11 -16.30
N ASP A 166 -5.48 12.39 -16.40
CA ASP A 166 -5.54 13.34 -15.31
C ASP A 166 -6.93 13.48 -14.70
N THR A 167 -7.92 12.82 -15.29
CA THR A 167 -9.28 12.77 -14.80
C THR A 167 -9.29 12.37 -13.33
N VAL A 168 -9.67 13.34 -12.49
CA VAL A 168 -9.77 13.13 -11.06
C VAL A 168 -10.97 12.24 -10.79
N PHE A 169 -10.75 11.16 -10.05
CA PHE A 169 -11.82 10.29 -9.61
C PHE A 169 -12.03 10.41 -8.11
N GLN A 170 -13.31 10.45 -7.72
CA GLN A 170 -13.70 10.42 -6.32
C GLN A 170 -13.82 8.98 -5.84
N PRO A 171 -13.27 8.63 -4.66
CA PRO A 171 -13.53 7.32 -4.08
C PRO A 171 -15.01 7.18 -3.74
N VAL A 172 -15.68 6.20 -4.34
CA VAL A 172 -16.96 5.71 -3.79
C VAL A 172 -16.61 4.96 -2.51
N VAL A 173 -16.53 5.70 -1.39
CA VAL A 173 -16.37 5.10 -0.07
C VAL A 173 -17.69 4.40 0.25
N ARG A 174 -17.77 3.10 -0.05
CA ARG A 174 -18.73 2.25 0.66
C ARG A 174 -18.23 2.17 2.09
N GLU A 175 -18.73 3.04 2.95
CA GLU A 175 -18.64 2.85 4.38
C GLU A 175 -19.31 1.50 4.67
N ALA A 176 -18.50 0.48 4.92
CA ALA A 176 -19.03 -0.71 5.54
C ALA A 176 -19.61 -0.25 6.89
N PRO A 177 -20.86 -0.58 7.22
CA PRO A 177 -21.47 -0.16 8.48
C PRO A 177 -20.50 -0.48 9.60
N ALA A 178 -20.18 0.54 10.40
CA ALA A 178 -19.26 0.45 11.51
C ALA A 178 -19.88 -0.44 12.59
N VAL A 179 -19.81 -1.76 12.40
CA VAL A 179 -19.95 -2.68 13.53
C VAL A 179 -18.72 -2.43 14.39
N HIS A 180 -18.93 -1.70 15.48
CA HIS A 180 -17.89 -1.35 16.45
C HIS A 180 -17.52 -2.60 17.26
N TRP A 181 -16.70 -3.46 16.67
CA TRP A 181 -16.08 -4.57 17.37
C TRP A 181 -15.19 -4.05 18.50
N GLN A 182 -15.32 -4.65 19.68
CA GLN A 182 -14.55 -4.33 20.87
C GLN A 182 -13.72 -5.54 21.32
N VAL A 183 -12.66 -5.27 22.09
CA VAL A 183 -11.93 -6.34 22.79
C VAL A 183 -12.87 -6.99 23.80
N GLY A 184 -12.98 -8.31 23.76
CA GLY A 184 -13.91 -9.11 24.57
C GLY A 184 -15.10 -9.64 23.79
N ASP A 185 -15.45 -9.06 22.63
CA ASP A 185 -16.64 -9.48 21.88
C ASP A 185 -16.56 -10.95 21.45
N PRO A 186 -17.59 -11.76 21.72
CA PRO A 186 -17.66 -13.15 21.26
C PRO A 186 -18.08 -13.18 19.79
N VAL A 187 -17.26 -13.84 18.97
CA VAL A 187 -17.40 -13.84 17.52
C VAL A 187 -17.33 -15.24 16.94
N THR A 188 -17.99 -15.39 15.80
CA THR A 188 -17.88 -16.56 14.93
C THR A 188 -17.43 -16.12 13.53
N PHE A 189 -16.59 -16.93 12.88
CA PHE A 189 -16.00 -16.62 11.57
C PHE A 189 -15.56 -17.88 10.83
N GLY A 190 -15.41 -17.79 9.51
CA GLY A 190 -15.17 -18.94 8.63
C GLY A 190 -16.40 -19.28 7.78
N GLN A 191 -16.29 -20.31 6.96
CA GLN A 191 -17.38 -20.81 6.12
C GLN A 191 -17.69 -22.25 6.49
N PRO A 192 -18.97 -22.68 6.48
CA PRO A 192 -19.31 -24.09 6.65
C PRO A 192 -18.50 -24.99 5.69
N PRO A 193 -18.02 -26.16 6.15
CA PRO A 193 -18.23 -26.75 7.48
C PRO A 193 -17.25 -26.26 8.56
N ARG A 194 -16.26 -25.43 8.23
CA ARG A 194 -15.20 -24.97 9.15
C ARG A 194 -15.53 -23.60 9.73
N LEU A 195 -16.41 -23.59 10.72
CA LEU A 195 -16.76 -22.41 11.50
C LEU A 195 -15.94 -22.36 12.78
N HIS A 196 -15.27 -21.23 13.02
CA HIS A 196 -14.47 -20.99 14.21
C HIS A 196 -15.22 -20.05 15.17
N ARG A 197 -14.93 -20.19 16.47
CA ARG A 197 -15.46 -19.32 17.54
C ARG A 197 -14.31 -18.78 18.36
N GLY A 198 -14.48 -17.58 18.92
CA GLY A 198 -13.49 -16.99 19.80
C GLY A 198 -13.91 -15.64 20.35
N HIS A 199 -12.98 -14.99 21.05
CA HIS A 199 -13.16 -13.64 21.58
C HIS A 199 -12.11 -12.70 20.98
N ILE A 200 -12.52 -11.47 20.68
CA ILE A 200 -11.64 -10.46 20.13
C ILE A 200 -10.62 -10.04 21.20
N ILE A 201 -9.33 -10.17 20.91
CA ILE A 201 -8.24 -9.76 21.80
C ILE A 201 -7.53 -8.48 21.31
N ARG A 202 -7.78 -8.08 20.06
CA ARG A 202 -7.26 -6.82 19.49
C ARG A 202 -8.12 -6.35 18.33
N VAL A 203 -8.48 -5.08 18.33
CA VAL A 203 -9.17 -4.42 17.20
C VAL A 203 -8.14 -3.63 16.39
N ASN A 204 -8.11 -3.82 15.08
CA ASN A 204 -7.31 -3.01 14.14
C ASN A 204 -8.25 -2.36 13.12
N ARG A 205 -7.74 -1.43 12.30
CA ARG A 205 -8.54 -0.64 11.36
C ARG A 205 -9.47 -1.44 10.41
N LYS A 206 -9.12 -2.69 10.04
CA LYS A 206 -9.90 -3.52 9.11
C LYS A 206 -10.10 -4.98 9.56
N THR A 207 -9.47 -5.37 10.67
CA THR A 207 -9.39 -6.76 11.12
C THR A 207 -9.37 -6.82 12.64
N CYS A 208 -9.94 -7.86 13.23
CA CYS A 208 -9.72 -8.22 14.63
C CYS A 208 -8.71 -9.37 14.73
N THR A 209 -7.94 -9.38 15.82
CA THR A 209 -7.28 -10.60 16.28
C THR A 209 -8.23 -11.30 17.23
N VAL A 210 -8.55 -12.56 16.95
CA VAL A 210 -9.47 -13.38 17.73
C VAL A 210 -8.69 -14.52 18.36
N ALA A 211 -8.80 -14.69 19.68
CA ALA A 211 -8.33 -15.88 20.36
C ALA A 211 -9.40 -16.97 20.23
N GLY A 212 -9.02 -18.11 19.66
CA GLY A 212 -9.94 -19.23 19.43
C GLY A 212 -10.42 -19.85 20.74
N THR A 213 -11.65 -20.34 20.73
CA THR A 213 -12.29 -21.08 21.83
C THR A 213 -12.67 -22.49 21.38
N GLY A 214 -12.84 -23.42 22.32
CA GLY A 214 -13.21 -24.81 22.02
C GLY A 214 -12.11 -25.50 21.22
N ALA A 215 -12.45 -26.09 20.07
CA ALA A 215 -11.48 -26.78 19.19
C ALA A 215 -10.35 -25.88 18.64
N GLY A 216 -10.47 -24.54 18.75
CA GLY A 216 -9.45 -23.58 18.36
C GLY A 216 -8.66 -22.97 19.53
N GLN A 217 -8.75 -23.53 20.74
CA GLN A 217 -8.08 -22.98 21.92
C GLN A 217 -6.56 -22.91 21.74
N GLY A 218 -5.95 -21.79 22.13
CA GLY A 218 -4.52 -21.52 21.96
C GLY A 218 -4.13 -20.95 20.58
N VAL A 219 -5.03 -20.99 19.60
CA VAL A 219 -4.79 -20.42 18.27
C VAL A 219 -5.26 -18.97 18.19
N ARG A 220 -4.48 -18.12 17.52
CA ARG A 220 -4.84 -16.72 17.25
C ARG A 220 -5.13 -16.53 15.77
N TYR A 221 -6.28 -15.94 15.47
CA TYR A 221 -6.75 -15.69 14.11
C TYR A 221 -6.77 -14.20 13.81
N ARG A 222 -6.37 -13.79 12.61
CA ARG A 222 -6.56 -12.42 12.12
C ARG A 222 -7.72 -12.41 11.12
N VAL A 223 -8.83 -11.78 11.50
CA VAL A 223 -10.11 -11.90 10.78
C VAL A 223 -10.59 -10.53 10.30
N PRO A 224 -10.87 -10.33 9.00
CA PRO A 224 -11.53 -9.13 8.49
C PRO A 224 -12.91 -8.91 9.10
N PHE A 225 -13.31 -7.65 9.33
CA PHE A 225 -14.63 -7.33 9.88
C PHE A 225 -15.78 -7.96 9.11
N ALA A 226 -15.67 -8.02 7.78
CA ALA A 226 -16.67 -8.60 6.90
C ALA A 226 -16.93 -10.10 7.12
N LEU A 227 -16.04 -10.80 7.82
CA LEU A 227 -16.18 -12.24 8.11
C LEU A 227 -16.60 -12.52 9.56
N LEU A 228 -16.64 -11.50 10.42
CA LEU A 228 -17.06 -11.63 11.81
C LEU A 228 -18.58 -11.59 11.90
N ARG A 229 -19.12 -12.49 12.73
CA ARG A 229 -20.53 -12.53 13.11
C ARG A 229 -20.62 -12.60 14.63
N THR A 230 -21.56 -11.87 15.22
CA THR A 230 -21.80 -11.93 16.67
C THR A 230 -22.22 -13.33 17.08
N CYS A 231 -21.58 -13.88 18.10
CA CYS A 231 -22.05 -15.13 18.68
C CYS A 231 -23.27 -14.81 19.56
N ALA A 232 -24.49 -15.19 19.12
CA ALA A 232 -25.67 -15.03 19.97
C ALA A 232 -25.49 -15.87 21.24
N SER A 233 -25.47 -15.22 22.41
CA SER A 233 -25.54 -15.92 23.68
C SER A 233 -26.97 -16.47 23.84
N ARG A 234 -27.13 -17.78 23.99
CA ARG A 234 -28.37 -18.35 24.54
C ARG A 234 -28.53 -17.77 25.94
N ARG A 235 -29.52 -16.90 26.15
CA ARG A 235 -30.01 -16.60 27.50
C ARG A 235 -30.73 -17.86 27.99
N SER A 236 -30.19 -18.50 29.02
CA SER A 236 -30.91 -19.48 29.82
C SER A 236 -32.04 -18.73 30.54
N SER A 237 -33.26 -18.86 30.02
CA SER A 237 -34.49 -18.56 30.75
C SER A 237 -34.53 -19.46 31.98
N GLY A 238 -34.73 -18.84 33.15
CA GLY A 238 -34.88 -19.51 34.42
C GLY A 238 -36.02 -20.53 34.42
N THR A 239 -35.76 -21.64 35.10
CA THR A 239 -36.76 -22.57 35.63
C THR A 239 -37.72 -21.82 36.57
N PRO A 240 -39.04 -22.02 36.44
CA PRO A 240 -39.93 -21.98 37.59
C PRO A 240 -39.98 -23.38 38.22
N ASP A 241 -39.56 -23.47 39.47
CA ASP A 241 -39.94 -24.58 40.34
C ASP A 241 -41.43 -24.49 40.69
N HIS A 242 -41.98 -25.68 40.92
CA HIS A 242 -43.36 -26.10 41.22
C HIS A 242 -44.30 -25.13 41.95
#